data_AF-A0A1Y2N4C4-F1
#
_entry.id   AF-A0A1Y2N4C4-F1
#
_cell.length_a   1.000
_cell.length_b   1.000
_cell.length_c   1.000
_cell.angle_alpha   90.00
_cell.angle_beta   90.00
_cell.angle_gamma   90.00
#
_symmetry.space_group_name_H-M   'P 1'
#
loop_
_entity.id
_entity.type
_entity.pdbx_description
1 polymer ?
#
loop_
_entity_poly.entity_id
_entity_poly.type
_entity_poly.pdbx_seq_one_letter_code
_entity_poly.pdbx_strand_id
1 'polypeptide(L)'
;MPGNDPVAAGVTVFLAIALGPALLVVLLVRAPALVRHLIAFRRRSRAAAPTPSGPPLERLVADLRRLDRLRRGPPPSTRLRRVALLAAYDDVLLAACRATGVEDPPLRAWVEAGGTDGALDAGRDLARLRTEAALEATGVRIDPPGPAAA
;
A
#
# COMPACT_ATOMS: atom_id res chain seq x y z
N MET A 1 -22.24 18.59 48.10
CA MET A 1 -21.94 17.24 48.61
C MET A 1 -23.15 16.37 48.31
N PRO A 2 -23.03 15.27 47.55
CA PRO A 2 -24.19 14.41 47.31
C PRO A 2 -24.60 13.83 48.67
N GLY A 3 -25.86 14.08 49.04
CA GLY A 3 -26.44 13.55 50.26
C GLY A 3 -26.40 12.03 50.22
N ASN A 4 -25.76 11.43 51.22
CA ASN A 4 -25.89 10.00 51.47
C ASN A 4 -27.29 9.75 52.03
N ASP A 5 -28.29 9.73 51.14
CA ASP A 5 -29.63 9.31 51.53
C ASP A 5 -29.56 7.81 51.85
N PRO A 6 -29.79 7.38 53.10
CA PRO A 6 -29.64 5.99 53.51
C PRO A 6 -30.54 5.04 52.71
N VAL A 7 -31.62 5.59 52.14
CA VAL A 7 -32.53 4.90 51.23
C VAL A 7 -31.88 4.65 49.87
N ALA A 8 -31.17 5.63 49.30
CA ALA A 8 -30.47 5.47 48.03
C ALA A 8 -29.34 4.44 48.13
N ALA A 9 -28.62 4.43 49.27
CA ALA A 9 -27.63 3.41 49.59
C ALA A 9 -28.26 2.01 49.75
N GLY A 10 -29.39 1.90 50.45
CA GLY A 10 -30.11 0.64 50.60
C GLY A 10 -30.63 0.08 49.26
N VAL A 11 -31.19 0.94 48.41
CA VAL A 11 -31.68 0.55 47.08
C VAL A 11 -30.53 0.10 46.17
N THR A 12 -29.38 0.78 46.22
CA THR A 12 -28.20 0.35 45.43
C THR A 12 -27.64 -1.00 45.90
N VAL A 13 -27.56 -1.26 47.20
CA VAL A 13 -27.11 -2.56 47.72
C VAL A 13 -28.11 -3.66 47.38
N PHE A 14 -29.40 -3.42 47.55
CA PHE A 14 -30.44 -4.40 47.19
C PHE A 14 -30.41 -4.72 45.70
N LEU A 15 -30.32 -3.70 44.85
CA LEU A 15 -30.22 -3.85 43.40
C LEU A 15 -28.95 -4.59 43.00
N ALA A 16 -27.81 -4.32 43.64
CA ALA A 16 -26.56 -5.01 43.39
C ALA A 16 -26.62 -6.50 43.79
N ILE A 17 -27.29 -6.85 44.89
CA ILE A 17 -27.46 -8.25 45.32
C ILE A 17 -28.44 -8.98 44.39
N ALA A 18 -29.56 -8.34 44.04
CA ALA A 18 -30.60 -8.94 43.22
C ALA A 18 -30.18 -9.09 41.74
N LEU A 19 -29.55 -8.07 41.16
CA LEU A 19 -29.14 -8.06 39.75
C LEU A 19 -27.69 -8.51 39.54
N GLY A 20 -26.85 -8.50 40.58
CA GLY A 20 -25.45 -8.89 40.50
C GLY A 20 -25.20 -10.25 39.85
N PRO A 21 -25.81 -11.35 40.33
CA PRO A 21 -25.57 -12.67 39.76
C PRO A 21 -26.11 -12.79 38.32
N ALA A 22 -27.23 -12.13 38.00
CA ALA A 22 -27.77 -12.09 36.64
C ALA A 22 -26.83 -11.31 35.69
N LEU A 23 -26.33 -10.14 36.11
CA LEU A 23 -25.34 -9.37 35.35
C LEU A 23 -24.05 -10.15 35.15
N LEU A 24 -23.58 -10.86 36.19
CA LEU A 24 -22.37 -11.66 36.14
C LEU A 24 -22.48 -12.77 35.08
N VAL A 25 -23.58 -13.50 35.06
CA VAL A 25 -23.83 -14.57 34.07
C VAL A 25 -23.93 -14.00 32.65
N VAL A 26 -24.67 -12.90 32.47
CA VAL A 26 -24.77 -12.22 31.17
C VAL A 26 -23.41 -11.73 30.70
N LEU A 27 -22.61 -11.14 31.59
CA LEU A 27 -21.26 -10.67 31.29
C LEU A 27 -20.34 -11.83 30.91
N LEU A 28 -20.39 -12.95 31.63
CA LEU A 28 -19.57 -14.14 31.33
C LEU A 28 -19.91 -14.75 29.97
N VAL A 29 -21.21 -14.84 29.65
CA VAL A 29 -21.70 -15.38 28.36
C VAL A 29 -21.42 -14.41 27.21
N ARG A 30 -21.51 -13.09 27.43
CA ARG A 30 -21.29 -12.07 26.39
C ARG A 30 -19.84 -11.63 26.27
N ALA A 31 -18.98 -11.91 27.25
CA ALA A 31 -17.55 -11.62 27.22
C ALA A 31 -16.86 -12.10 25.93
N PRO A 32 -17.02 -13.36 25.46
CA PRO A 32 -16.38 -13.79 24.21
C PRO A 32 -16.93 -13.09 22.97
N ALA A 33 -18.19 -12.63 22.96
CA ALA A 33 -18.75 -11.84 21.86
C ALA A 33 -18.24 -10.39 21.88
N LEU A 34 -18.19 -9.78 23.07
CA LEU A 34 -17.65 -8.42 23.28
C LEU A 34 -16.16 -8.35 22.99
N VAL A 35 -15.38 -9.35 23.41
CA VAL A 35 -13.95 -9.45 23.10
C VAL A 35 -13.74 -9.62 21.60
N ARG A 36 -14.55 -10.44 20.91
CA ARG A 36 -14.49 -10.55 19.44
C ARG A 36 -14.83 -9.24 18.74
N HIS A 37 -15.86 -8.52 19.19
CA HIS A 37 -16.21 -7.21 18.65
C HIS A 37 -15.15 -6.15 18.94
N LEU A 38 -14.56 -6.13 20.14
CA LEU A 38 -13.48 -5.23 20.51
C LEU A 38 -12.19 -5.54 19.76
N ILE A 39 -11.88 -6.82 19.50
CA ILE A 39 -10.75 -7.23 18.66
C ILE A 39 -11.03 -6.85 17.20
N ALA A 40 -12.24 -7.06 16.68
CA ALA A 40 -12.61 -6.65 15.33
C ALA A 40 -12.57 -5.13 15.16
N PHE A 41 -13.06 -4.38 16.16
CA PHE A 41 -13.01 -2.92 16.20
C PHE A 41 -11.58 -2.41 16.36
N ARG A 42 -10.76 -3.02 17.23
CA ARG A 42 -9.32 -2.72 17.36
C ARG A 42 -8.52 -3.11 16.13
N ARG A 43 -8.90 -4.16 15.39
CA ARG A 43 -8.28 -4.52 14.10
C ARG A 43 -8.67 -3.51 13.02
N ARG A 44 -9.93 -3.05 13.02
CA ARG A 44 -10.42 -2.03 12.09
C ARG A 44 -9.85 -0.64 12.41
N SER A 45 -9.53 -0.33 13.67
CA SER A 45 -8.82 0.90 14.06
C SER A 45 -7.29 0.79 14.00
N ARG A 46 -6.71 -0.40 14.14
CA ARG A 46 -5.28 -0.70 13.83
C ARG A 46 -5.02 -0.97 12.35
N ALA A 47 -6.04 -0.92 11.49
CA ALA A 47 -5.87 -0.88 10.03
C ALA A 47 -5.21 0.44 9.55
N ALA A 48 -4.74 1.29 10.48
CA ALA A 48 -3.80 2.37 10.25
C ALA A 48 -2.32 1.93 10.31
N ALA A 49 -2.02 0.63 10.39
CA ALA A 49 -0.71 0.14 9.96
C ALA A 49 -0.72 0.13 8.42
N PRO A 50 0.23 0.79 7.73
CA PRO A 50 0.29 0.76 6.28
C PRO A 50 0.55 -0.68 5.84
N THR A 51 -0.52 -1.41 5.53
CA THR A 51 -0.41 -2.59 4.66
C THR A 51 0.24 -2.09 3.37
N PRO A 52 1.37 -2.68 2.93
CA PRO A 52 1.99 -2.29 1.67
C PRO A 52 0.93 -2.36 0.58
N SER A 53 0.52 -1.21 0.07
CA SER A 53 -0.52 -1.06 -0.93
C SER A 53 0.08 -1.39 -2.29
N GLY A 54 0.28 -2.67 -2.58
CA GLY A 54 0.82 -3.12 -3.85
C GLY A 54 1.71 -4.36 -3.75
N PRO A 55 2.26 -4.82 -4.88
CA PRO A 55 3.28 -5.86 -4.89
C PRO A 55 4.46 -5.44 -4.01
N PRO A 56 5.17 -6.40 -3.38
CA PRO A 56 6.37 -6.09 -2.61
C PRO A 56 7.39 -5.37 -3.51
N LEU A 57 8.08 -4.37 -2.95
CA LEU A 57 9.03 -3.52 -3.70
C LEU A 57 10.10 -4.37 -4.40
N GLU A 58 10.55 -5.45 -3.76
CA GLU A 58 11.53 -6.38 -4.30
C GLU A 58 11.06 -6.99 -5.63
N ARG A 59 9.77 -7.32 -5.73
CA ARG A 59 9.18 -7.87 -6.96
C ARG A 59 9.07 -6.81 -8.05
N LEU A 60 8.68 -5.58 -7.68
CA LEU A 60 8.63 -4.46 -8.63
C LEU A 60 10.03 -4.17 -9.20
N VAL A 61 11.06 -4.14 -8.36
CA VAL A 61 12.44 -3.93 -8.81
C VAL A 61 12.95 -5.09 -9.66
N ALA A 62 12.61 -6.33 -9.32
CA ALA A 62 12.97 -7.49 -10.13
C ALA A 62 12.30 -7.47 -11.52
N ASP A 63 11.01 -7.13 -11.57
CA ASP A 63 10.26 -7.00 -12.82
C ASP A 63 10.79 -5.83 -13.66
N LEU A 64 11.12 -4.70 -13.02
CA LEU A 64 11.71 -3.55 -13.68
C LEU A 64 13.07 -3.88 -14.31
N ARG A 65 13.96 -4.57 -13.58
CA ARG A 65 15.24 -5.06 -14.12
C ARG A 65 15.07 -6.04 -15.27
N ARG A 66 14.05 -6.91 -15.18
CA ARG A 66 13.72 -7.85 -16.26
C ARG A 66 13.26 -7.11 -17.51
N LEU A 67 12.34 -6.16 -17.38
CA LEU A 67 11.82 -5.37 -18.49
C LEU A 67 12.87 -4.45 -19.09
N ASP A 68 13.75 -3.87 -18.28
CA ASP A 68 14.85 -3.04 -18.75
C ASP A 68 15.82 -3.84 -19.63
N ARG A 69 16.20 -5.06 -19.19
CA ARG A 69 17.00 -5.96 -20.03
C ARG A 69 16.33 -6.31 -21.35
N LEU A 70 15.01 -6.51 -21.35
CA LEU A 70 14.24 -6.75 -22.58
C LEU A 70 14.22 -5.51 -23.48
N ARG A 71 14.13 -4.31 -22.90
CA ARG A 71 14.13 -3.03 -23.61
C ARG A 71 15.48 -2.72 -24.24
N ARG A 72 16.59 -3.01 -23.54
CA ARG A 72 17.97 -2.83 -24.03
C ARG A 72 18.43 -3.92 -25.00
N GLY A 73 17.76 -5.08 -24.99
CA GLY A 73 18.02 -6.16 -25.92
C GLY A 73 17.53 -5.86 -27.35
N PRO A 74 17.55 -6.88 -28.23
CA PRO A 74 17.02 -6.75 -29.59
C PRO A 74 15.55 -6.29 -29.55
N PRO A 75 15.18 -5.28 -30.36
CA PRO A 75 13.82 -4.76 -30.35
C PRO A 75 12.83 -5.86 -30.76
N PRO A 76 11.61 -5.87 -30.19
CA PRO A 76 10.58 -6.81 -30.60
C PRO A 76 10.28 -6.69 -32.11
N SER A 77 10.03 -7.83 -32.75
CA SER A 77 9.78 -7.89 -34.20
C SER A 77 8.51 -7.16 -34.67
N THR A 78 7.58 -6.89 -33.77
CA THR A 78 6.31 -6.20 -34.10
C THR A 78 6.12 -4.94 -33.28
N ARG A 79 5.51 -3.92 -33.90
CA ARG A 79 5.17 -2.65 -33.25
C ARG A 79 4.33 -2.87 -31.99
N LEU A 80 3.32 -3.75 -32.07
CA LEU A 80 2.45 -4.07 -30.94
C LEU A 80 3.24 -4.61 -29.74
N ARG A 81 4.18 -5.54 -29.96
CA ARG A 81 5.01 -6.07 -28.88
C ARG A 81 5.93 -5.01 -28.30
N ARG A 82 6.44 -4.10 -29.13
CA ARG A 82 7.27 -2.97 -28.66
C ARG A 82 6.46 -2.00 -27.80
N VAL A 83 5.25 -1.64 -28.22
CA VAL A 83 4.33 -0.81 -27.44
C VAL A 83 3.98 -1.49 -26.12
N ALA A 84 3.60 -2.77 -26.15
CA ALA A 84 3.25 -3.52 -24.95
C ALA A 84 4.43 -3.63 -23.95
N LEU A 85 5.65 -3.84 -24.44
CA LEU A 85 6.85 -3.86 -23.60
C LEU A 85 7.08 -2.52 -22.90
N LEU A 86 6.97 -1.42 -23.64
CA LEU A 86 7.20 -0.07 -23.09
C LEU A 86 6.07 0.36 -22.15
N ALA A 87 4.82 0.04 -22.46
CA ALA A 87 3.68 0.30 -21.57
C ALA A 87 3.83 -0.47 -20.25
N ALA A 88 4.17 -1.77 -20.32
CA ALA A 88 4.43 -2.57 -19.13
C ALA A 88 5.62 -2.05 -18.31
N TYR A 89 6.66 -1.54 -18.97
CA TYR A 89 7.79 -0.90 -18.30
C TYR A 89 7.35 0.34 -17.52
N ASP A 90 6.54 1.20 -18.14
CA ASP A 90 6.04 2.43 -17.51
C ASP A 90 5.16 2.13 -16.31
N ASP A 91 4.28 1.14 -16.42
CA ASP A 91 3.40 0.74 -15.32
C ASP A 91 4.20 0.26 -14.09
N VAL A 92 5.24 -0.56 -14.32
CA VAL A 92 6.12 -1.04 -13.25
C VAL A 92 6.98 0.09 -12.68
N LEU A 93 7.49 0.99 -13.53
CA LEU A 93 8.29 2.14 -13.10
C LEU A 93 7.46 3.10 -12.21
N LEU A 94 6.22 3.41 -12.61
CA LEU A 94 5.30 4.22 -11.81
C LEU A 94 4.85 3.51 -10.53
N ALA A 95 4.69 2.18 -10.56
CA ALA A 95 4.41 1.40 -9.35
C ALA A 95 5.60 1.43 -8.36
N ALA A 96 6.82 1.31 -8.84
CA ALA A 96 8.03 1.42 -8.02
C ALA A 96 8.19 2.84 -7.42
N CYS A 97 7.91 3.88 -8.21
CA CYS A 97 7.87 5.27 -7.73
C CYS A 97 6.87 5.45 -6.58
N ARG A 98 5.65 4.92 -6.73
CA ARG A 98 4.63 4.97 -5.65
C ARG A 98 5.08 4.20 -4.40
N ALA A 99 5.67 3.03 -4.57
CA ALA A 99 6.16 2.21 -3.45
C ALA A 99 7.33 2.86 -2.69
N THR A 100 8.10 3.73 -3.34
CA THR A 100 9.25 4.46 -2.76
C THR A 100 8.92 5.87 -2.29
N GLY A 101 7.67 6.33 -2.49
CA GLY A 101 7.22 7.67 -2.06
C GLY A 101 7.53 8.80 -3.06
N VAL A 102 7.87 8.48 -4.30
CA VAL A 102 7.98 9.49 -5.37
C VAL A 102 6.57 9.85 -5.83
N GLU A 103 6.04 10.94 -5.27
CA GLU A 103 4.64 11.33 -5.48
C GLU A 103 4.35 11.93 -6.85
N ASP A 104 5.33 12.53 -7.55
CA ASP A 104 5.13 13.10 -8.90
C ASP A 104 6.26 12.81 -9.91
N PRO A 105 6.35 11.56 -10.40
CA PRO A 105 7.29 11.21 -11.45
C PRO A 105 6.90 11.87 -12.78
N PRO A 106 7.86 12.49 -13.51
CA PRO A 106 7.61 13.17 -14.78
C PRO A 106 6.89 12.32 -15.83
N LEU A 107 7.05 11.00 -15.78
CA LEU A 107 6.41 10.05 -16.68
C LEU A 107 4.87 10.03 -16.55
N ARG A 108 4.30 10.31 -15.36
CA ARG A 108 2.86 10.14 -15.11
C ARG A 108 2.00 10.94 -16.09
N ALA A 109 2.29 12.22 -16.25
CA ALA A 109 1.54 13.11 -17.14
C ALA A 109 1.53 12.62 -18.60
N TRP A 110 2.64 12.02 -19.06
CA TRP A 110 2.74 11.45 -20.40
C TRP A 110 1.95 10.16 -20.57
N VAL A 111 1.88 9.31 -19.54
CA VAL A 111 1.04 8.10 -19.56
C VAL A 111 -0.44 8.46 -19.58
N GLU A 112 -0.85 9.43 -18.76
CA GLU A 112 -2.25 9.88 -18.68
C GLU A 112 -2.72 10.56 -19.98
N ALA A 113 -1.85 11.36 -20.62
CA ALA A 113 -2.19 12.05 -21.87
C ALA A 113 -2.12 11.12 -23.10
N GLY A 114 -1.13 10.24 -23.18
CA GLY A 114 -0.84 9.43 -24.38
C GLY A 114 -1.37 8.00 -24.34
N GLY A 115 -1.89 7.54 -23.20
CA GLY A 115 -2.37 6.16 -23.01
C GLY A 115 -1.30 5.11 -23.33
N THR A 116 -1.71 3.99 -23.91
CA THR A 116 -0.77 2.92 -24.36
C THR A 116 -0.07 3.27 -25.66
N ASP A 117 -0.74 3.97 -26.58
CA ASP A 117 -0.21 4.20 -27.94
C ASP A 117 0.92 5.23 -27.96
N GLY A 118 0.89 6.20 -27.03
CA GLY A 118 1.97 7.16 -26.83
C GLY A 118 3.24 6.57 -26.21
N ALA A 119 3.30 5.24 -26.01
CA ALA A 119 4.49 4.60 -25.44
C ALA A 119 5.74 4.77 -26.33
N LEU A 120 5.60 5.05 -27.62
CA LEU A 120 6.72 5.27 -28.54
C LEU A 120 7.10 6.74 -28.72
N ASP A 121 6.44 7.66 -28.01
CA ASP A 121 6.69 9.10 -28.16
C ASP A 121 8.05 9.48 -27.55
N ALA A 122 8.87 10.22 -28.32
CA ALA A 122 10.20 10.62 -27.88
C ALA A 122 10.18 11.50 -26.61
N GLY A 123 9.13 12.31 -26.42
CA GLY A 123 8.93 13.09 -25.19
C GLY A 123 8.72 12.20 -23.96
N ARG A 124 8.01 11.07 -24.13
CA ARG A 124 7.80 10.08 -23.08
C ARG A 124 9.07 9.30 -22.76
N ASP A 125 9.91 9.02 -23.77
CA ASP A 125 11.24 8.42 -23.54
C ASP A 125 12.11 9.28 -22.62
N LEU A 126 12.13 10.61 -22.82
CA LEU A 126 12.83 11.51 -21.91
C LEU A 126 12.20 11.54 -20.51
N ALA A 127 10.87 11.50 -20.43
CA ALA A 127 10.15 11.45 -19.16
C ALA A 127 10.45 10.15 -18.38
N ARG A 128 10.62 9.02 -19.07
CA ARG A 128 11.09 7.75 -18.48
C ARG A 128 12.46 7.92 -17.85
N LEU A 129 13.45 8.41 -18.61
CA LEU A 129 14.80 8.61 -18.09
C LEU A 129 14.85 9.51 -16.85
N ARG A 130 14.06 10.59 -16.84
CA ARG A 130 13.95 11.47 -15.66
C ARG A 130 13.29 10.78 -14.47
N THR A 131 12.32 9.91 -14.73
CA THR A 131 11.63 9.12 -13.70
C THR A 131 12.53 8.03 -13.13
N GLU A 132 13.31 7.36 -13.98
CA GLU A 132 14.36 6.42 -13.58
C GLU A 132 15.35 7.10 -12.64
N ALA A 133 15.86 8.28 -13.01
CA ALA A 133 16.77 9.06 -12.16
C ALA A 133 16.14 9.45 -10.81
N ALA A 134 14.85 9.83 -10.79
CA ALA A 134 14.13 10.13 -9.56
C ALA A 134 13.97 8.90 -8.67
N LEU A 135 13.73 7.72 -9.26
CA LEU A 135 13.66 6.46 -8.53
C LEU A 135 15.04 6.07 -7.99
N GLU A 136 16.11 6.24 -8.76
CA GLU A 136 17.48 5.95 -8.31
C GLU A 136 17.92 6.87 -7.15
N ALA A 137 17.45 8.11 -7.11
CA ALA A 137 17.68 9.04 -6.00
C ALA A 137 17.09 8.53 -4.66
N THR A 138 16.11 7.62 -4.69
CA THR A 138 15.57 6.95 -3.48
C THR A 138 16.44 5.78 -3.00
N GLY A 139 17.49 5.44 -3.75
CA GLY A 139 18.39 4.31 -3.47
C GLY A 139 18.04 3.02 -4.21
N VAL A 140 16.97 2.98 -5.00
CA VAL A 140 16.60 1.83 -5.84
C VAL A 140 17.41 1.83 -7.12
N ARG A 141 18.35 0.89 -7.27
CA ARG A 141 19.12 0.74 -8.52
C ARG A 141 18.41 -0.11 -9.57
N ILE A 142 18.14 0.52 -10.70
CA ILE A 142 17.58 -0.08 -11.91
C ILE A 142 18.67 -0.81 -12.69
N ASP A 143 19.85 -0.18 -12.79
CA ASP A 143 21.00 -0.78 -13.46
C ASP A 143 21.81 -1.66 -12.48
N PRO A 144 22.09 -2.94 -12.79
CA PRO A 144 23.24 -3.60 -12.19
C PRO A 144 24.50 -2.85 -12.69
N PRO A 145 25.57 -2.72 -11.87
CA PRO A 145 26.84 -2.26 -12.42
C PRO A 145 27.22 -3.21 -13.57
N GLY A 146 27.16 -2.71 -14.81
CA GLY A 146 27.85 -3.37 -15.90
C GLY A 146 29.32 -3.50 -15.52
N PRO A 147 30.05 -4.54 -15.96
CA PRO A 147 31.48 -4.61 -15.73
C PRO A 147 32.06 -3.27 -16.20
N ALA A 148 32.67 -2.53 -15.27
CA ALA A 148 33.40 -1.32 -15.61
C ALA A 148 34.31 -1.72 -16.77
N ALA A 149 34.13 -1.06 -17.92
CA ALA A 149 35.01 -1.27 -19.05
C ALA A 149 36.44 -1.03 -18.53
N ALA A 150 37.20 -2.12 -18.44
CA ALA A 150 38.62 -2.12 -18.11
C ALA A 150 39.42 -1.74 -19.35
#